data_AF-A0A2I0J931-F1
#
_entry.id   AF-A0A2I0J931-F1
#
_cell.length_a   1.000
_cell.length_b   1.000
_cell.length_c   1.000
_cell.angle_alpha   90.00
_cell.angle_beta   90.00
_cell.angle_gamma   90.00
#
_symmetry.space_group_name_H-M   'P 1'
#
loop_
_entity.id
_entity.type
_entity.pdbx_description
1 polymer ?
#
loop_
_entity_poly.entity_id
_entity_poly.type
_entity_poly.pdbx_seq_one_letter_code
_entity_poly.pdbx_strand_id
1 'polypeptide(L)'
;MSPNCLNREEEAVNCGVGQFGCSHYRRRCKIRAPCCGEVFGCRHCHNESKNSMEIDPLDRHDLQRHDLKKVICSLCGTEQD
;
A
#
# COMPACT_ATOMS: atom_id res chain seq x y z
N MET A 1 -8.20 -36.12 7.26
CA MET A 1 -9.36 -36.06 8.19
C MET A 1 -9.03 -35.01 9.23
N SER A 2 -9.72 -33.87 9.22
CA SER A 2 -9.57 -32.83 10.24
C SER A 2 -9.89 -33.39 11.63
N PRO A 3 -9.43 -32.71 12.68
CA PRO A 3 -10.39 -32.26 13.67
C PRO A 3 -10.34 -30.75 13.85
N ASN A 4 -11.54 -30.24 14.11
CA ASN A 4 -11.98 -28.85 14.18
C ASN A 4 -12.32 -28.57 15.65
N CYS A 5 -12.13 -27.33 16.15
CA CYS A 5 -12.91 -26.71 17.23
C CYS A 5 -12.42 -25.28 17.56
N LEU A 6 -13.03 -24.29 16.90
CA LEU A 6 -13.74 -23.13 17.48
C LEU A 6 -13.21 -22.45 18.78
N ASN A 7 -12.76 -21.20 18.58
CA ASN A 7 -13.14 -19.95 19.27
C ASN A 7 -12.10 -19.16 20.11
N ARG A 8 -11.94 -17.91 19.66
CA ARG A 8 -11.45 -16.66 20.28
C ARG A 8 -9.94 -16.39 20.23
N GLU A 9 -9.63 -15.46 19.32
CA GLU A 9 -8.54 -14.48 19.41
C GLU A 9 -7.12 -14.99 19.14
N GLU A 10 -6.87 -15.54 17.94
CA GLU A 10 -5.50 -15.71 17.41
C GLU A 10 -5.44 -15.55 15.87
N GLU A 11 -6.06 -14.49 15.33
CA GLU A 11 -5.83 -14.04 13.94
C GLU A 11 -4.61 -13.10 13.87
N ALA A 12 -3.59 -13.40 14.65
CA ALA A 12 -2.34 -12.65 14.67
C ALA A 12 -1.20 -13.64 14.55
N VAL A 13 -0.26 -13.34 13.67
CA VAL A 13 1.03 -14.04 13.51
C VAL A 13 1.02 -15.24 12.55
N ASN A 14 0.37 -15.10 11.39
CA ASN A 14 0.97 -15.54 10.12
C ASN A 14 0.52 -14.67 8.94
N CYS A 15 0.77 -13.36 9.03
CA CYS A 15 0.51 -12.43 7.92
C CYS A 15 1.49 -12.73 6.77
N GLY A 16 0.99 -13.54 5.83
CA GLY A 16 1.73 -14.26 4.81
C GLY A 16 2.83 -13.45 4.14
N VAL A 17 4.00 -14.08 4.06
CA VAL A 17 5.10 -13.70 3.19
C VAL A 17 4.62 -13.87 1.73
N GLY A 18 3.86 -12.89 1.21
CA GLY A 18 3.31 -12.93 -0.14
C GLY A 18 2.09 -12.03 -0.40
N GLN A 19 1.38 -11.54 0.62
CA GLN A 19 0.17 -10.72 0.42
C GLN A 19 0.43 -9.21 0.31
N PHE A 20 1.61 -8.75 0.69
CA PHE A 20 1.89 -7.31 0.84
C PHE A 20 3.02 -6.84 -0.07
N GLY A 21 2.80 -5.68 -0.71
CA GLY A 21 3.74 -5.04 -1.62
C GLY A 21 3.14 -4.83 -3.00
N CYS A 22 4.00 -4.55 -3.96
CA CYS A 22 3.66 -4.38 -5.37
C CYS A 22 4.76 -5.01 -6.24
N SER A 23 4.59 -5.00 -7.56
CA SER A 23 5.60 -5.45 -8.52
C SER A 23 6.91 -4.68 -8.39
N HIS A 24 6.87 -3.42 -7.96
CA HIS A 24 8.07 -2.59 -7.81
C HIS A 24 8.81 -2.85 -6.50
N TYR A 25 8.09 -3.00 -5.37
CA TYR A 25 8.66 -3.22 -4.04
C TYR A 25 7.86 -4.23 -3.23
N ARG A 26 8.56 -5.22 -2.65
CA ARG A 26 8.00 -6.18 -1.68
C ARG A 26 8.17 -5.68 -0.26
N ARG A 27 7.30 -4.76 0.16
CA ARG A 27 7.29 -4.16 1.50
C ARG A 27 5.89 -4.20 2.12
N ARG A 28 5.83 -4.24 3.45
CA ARG A 28 4.58 -4.28 4.23
C ARG A 28 4.06 -2.88 4.59
N CYS A 29 4.27 -1.91 3.70
CA CYS A 29 3.73 -0.56 3.86
C CYS A 29 3.27 0.04 2.53
N LYS A 30 2.29 0.91 2.63
CA LYS A 30 1.80 1.79 1.57
C LYS A 30 2.28 3.22 1.85
N ILE A 31 2.21 4.10 0.87
CA ILE A 31 2.51 5.53 1.01
C ILE A 31 1.23 6.32 0.82
N ARG A 32 1.10 7.43 1.53
CA ARG A 32 0.10 8.45 1.22
C ARG A 32 0.76 9.53 0.37
N ALA A 33 0.30 9.69 -0.87
CA ALA A 33 0.86 10.65 -1.80
C ALA A 33 0.46 12.07 -1.36
N PRO A 34 1.42 12.97 -1.02
CA PRO A 34 1.11 14.34 -0.60
C PRO A 34 0.50 15.21 -1.71
N CYS A 35 0.71 14.86 -2.98
CA CYS A 35 0.19 15.62 -4.12
C CYS A 35 -1.33 15.49 -4.31
N CYS A 36 -1.90 14.32 -4.02
CA CYS A 36 -3.32 14.03 -4.26
C CYS A 36 -4.04 13.36 -3.08
N GLY A 37 -3.32 13.04 -2.00
CA GLY A 37 -3.88 12.43 -0.79
C GLY A 37 -4.17 10.93 -0.87
N GLU A 38 -4.03 10.33 -2.06
CA GLU A 38 -4.32 8.93 -2.35
C GLU A 38 -3.25 7.97 -1.82
N VAL A 39 -3.62 6.70 -1.64
CA VAL A 39 -2.77 5.67 -1.03
C VAL A 39 -2.30 4.67 -2.08
N PHE A 40 -0.99 4.50 -2.19
CA PHE A 40 -0.36 3.59 -3.17
C PHE A 40 0.63 2.64 -2.51
N GLY A 41 0.89 1.49 -3.14
CA GLY A 41 1.93 0.57 -2.68
C GLY A 41 3.33 1.21 -2.74
N CYS A 42 3.58 2.02 -3.76
CA CYS A 42 4.80 2.82 -3.89
C CYS A 42 4.63 3.98 -4.88
N ARG A 43 5.71 4.78 -5.05
CA ARG A 43 5.71 5.92 -5.98
C ARG A 43 5.54 5.50 -7.44
N HIS A 44 6.04 4.33 -7.82
CA HIS A 44 5.89 3.83 -9.19
C HIS A 44 4.44 3.42 -9.46
N CYS A 45 3.78 2.73 -8.53
CA CYS A 45 2.34 2.46 -8.63
C CYS A 45 1.52 3.76 -8.76
N HIS A 46 1.89 4.80 -7.99
CA HIS A 46 1.27 6.12 -8.12
C HIS A 46 1.44 6.66 -9.54
N ASN A 47 2.68 6.76 -10.03
CA ASN A 47 2.96 7.40 -11.32
C ASN A 47 2.36 6.60 -12.49
N GLU A 48 2.36 5.27 -12.43
CA GLU A 48 1.70 4.43 -13.43
C GLU A 48 0.19 4.67 -13.45
N SER A 49 -0.44 4.76 -12.27
CA SER A 49 -1.87 5.03 -12.15
C SER A 49 -2.23 6.45 -12.60
N LYS A 50 -1.43 7.46 -12.23
CA LYS A 50 -1.72 8.87 -12.50
C LYS A 50 -1.31 9.33 -13.90
N ASN A 51 -0.45 8.60 -14.60
CA ASN A 51 -0.10 8.89 -15.98
C ASN A 51 -0.70 7.90 -16.99
N SER A 52 -1.69 7.09 -16.57
CA SER A 52 -2.39 6.19 -17.49
C SER A 52 -3.21 6.97 -18.52
N MET A 53 -3.58 6.31 -19.62
CA MET A 53 -4.41 6.94 -20.65
C MET A 53 -5.82 7.27 -20.17
N GLU A 54 -6.29 6.61 -19.11
CA GLU A 54 -7.63 6.81 -18.52
C GLU A 54 -7.71 8.07 -17.65
N ILE A 55 -6.57 8.67 -17.29
CA ILE A 55 -6.50 9.91 -16.52
C ILE A 55 -6.50 11.12 -17.45
N ASP A 56 -7.31 12.12 -17.09
CA ASP A 56 -7.34 13.43 -17.75
C ASP A 56 -5.92 14.01 -17.81
N PRO A 57 -5.44 14.48 -18.97
CA PRO A 57 -4.12 15.08 -19.10
C PRO A 57 -3.78 16.16 -18.07
N LEU A 58 -4.77 16.91 -17.57
CA LEU A 58 -4.58 17.95 -16.56
C LEU A 58 -4.34 17.39 -15.16
N ASP A 59 -4.81 16.17 -14.89
CA ASP A 59 -4.64 15.50 -13.59
C ASP A 59 -3.39 14.60 -13.56
N ARG A 60 -2.65 14.47 -14.66
CA ARG A 60 -1.44 13.64 -14.73
C ARG A 60 -0.29 14.28 -13.97
N HIS A 61 0.34 13.51 -13.10
CA HIS A 61 1.48 13.97 -12.32
C HIS A 61 2.30 12.82 -11.76
N ASP A 62 3.57 13.13 -11.50
CA ASP A 62 4.48 12.25 -10.80
C ASP A 62 4.61 12.62 -9.33
N LEU A 63 4.69 11.59 -8.49
CA LEU A 63 4.97 11.76 -7.09
C LEU A 63 6.47 12.00 -6.85
N GLN A 64 6.78 13.17 -6.32
CA GLN A 64 8.12 13.53 -5.87
C GLN A 64 8.52 12.74 -4.63
N ARG A 65 9.65 12.02 -4.72
CA ARG A 65 10.08 11.07 -3.67
C ARG A 65 10.42 11.72 -2.33
N HIS A 66 10.88 12.97 -2.32
CA HIS A 66 11.32 13.65 -1.10
C HIS A 66 10.17 14.30 -0.31
N ASP A 67 9.01 14.45 -0.98
CA ASP A 67 7.79 15.00 -0.38
C ASP A 67 7.04 13.93 0.41
N LEU A 68 7.37 12.65 0.21
CA LEU A 68 6.84 11.56 1.00
C LEU A 68 7.27 11.69 2.46
N LYS A 69 6.31 12.04 3.32
CA LYS A 69 6.47 12.09 4.77
C LYS A 69 5.74 10.98 5.50
N LYS A 70 4.80 10.28 4.85
CA LYS A 70 3.92 9.35 5.54
C LYS A 70 3.84 7.99 4.88
N VAL A 71 3.94 6.94 5.71
CA VAL A 71 3.74 5.54 5.33
C VAL A 71 2.64 4.92 6.16
N ILE A 72 1.91 3.97 5.58
CA ILE A 72 0.81 3.27 6.24
C ILE A 72 1.21 1.80 6.35
N CYS A 73 1.28 1.27 7.56
CA CYS A 73 1.59 -0.14 7.79
C CYS A 73 0.48 -1.02 7.20
N SER A 74 0.83 -1.95 6.31
CA SER A 74 -0.16 -2.84 5.69
C SER A 74 -0.66 -3.93 6.65
N LEU A 75 0.00 -4.14 7.79
CA LEU A 75 -0.39 -5.14 8.79
C LEU A 75 -1.41 -4.59 9.80
N CYS A 76 -1.17 -3.38 10.30
CA CYS A 76 -1.97 -2.79 11.39
C CYS A 76 -2.68 -1.49 11.00
N GLY A 77 -2.46 -0.97 9.79
CA GLY A 77 -3.10 0.25 9.30
C GLY A 77 -2.57 1.56 9.88
N THR A 78 -1.62 1.51 10.82
CA THR A 78 -1.05 2.70 11.46
C THR A 78 -0.33 3.58 10.43
N GLU A 79 -0.65 4.88 10.42
CA GLU A 79 0.07 5.93 9.68
C GLU A 79 1.29 6.37 10.51
N GLN A 80 2.46 6.39 9.88
CA GLN A 80 3.77 6.68 10.47
C GLN A 80 4.48 7.76 9.66
N ASP A 81 5.29 8.58 10.33
CA ASP A 81 6.15 9.61 9.72
C ASP A 81 7.57 9.06 9.45
#